data_AF-A0A416EL39-F1
#
_entry.id   AF-A0A416EL39-F1
#
_cell.length_a   1.000
_cell.length_b   1.000
_cell.length_c   1.000
_cell.angle_alpha   90.00
_cell.angle_beta   90.00
_cell.angle_gamma   90.00
#
_symmetry.space_group_name_H-M   'P 1'
#
loop_
_entity.id
_entity.type
_entity.pdbx_description
1 polymer ?
#
loop_
_entity_poly.entity_id
_entity_poly.type
_entity_poly.pdbx_seq_one_letter_code
_entity_poly.pdbx_strand_id
1 'polypeptide(L)'
;MAAGCIAGAAIFLAGFFGGSQLSSLFTKDAEVIAQSAAYLKGFSAECILTCILFSSIGYLNGRGISIPVMIQGITSAFCIRIPLSILMSRLPGTSLAMVGLATPLTSLYGIAFFLICFAWLRHRKPA
;
A
#
# COMPACT_ATOMS: atom_id res chain seq x y z
N MET A 1 11.61 11.48 -0.44
CA MET A 1 10.80 10.96 0.69
C MET A 1 9.85 12.02 1.24
N ALA A 2 10.33 13.14 1.82
CA ALA A 2 9.46 14.14 2.46
C ALA A 2 8.31 14.67 1.57
N ALA A 3 8.60 15.08 0.33
CA ALA A 3 7.57 15.54 -0.61
C ALA A 3 6.52 14.45 -0.92
N GLY A 4 6.97 13.19 -1.05
CA GLY A 4 6.09 12.04 -1.25
C GLY A 4 5.18 11.80 -0.04
N CYS A 5 5.70 11.87 1.18
CA CYS A 5 4.89 11.72 2.39
C CYS A 5 3.87 12.86 2.56
N ILE A 6 4.22 14.09 2.18
CA ILE A 6 3.29 15.23 2.22
C ILE A 6 2.16 15.02 1.22
N ALA A 7 2.48 14.65 -0.02
CA ALA A 7 1.47 14.33 -1.04
C ALA A 7 0.61 13.13 -0.63
N GLY A 8 1.23 12.07 -0.09
CA GLY A 8 0.54 10.89 0.41
C GLY A 8 -0.39 11.20 1.58
N ALA A 9 0.00 12.09 2.50
CA ALA A 9 -0.85 12.55 3.60
C ALA A 9 -2.03 13.40 3.09
N ALA A 10 -1.82 14.26 2.10
CA ALA A 10 -2.90 15.02 1.48
C ALA A 10 -3.93 14.10 0.81
N ILE A 11 -3.46 13.08 0.07
CA ILE A 11 -4.32 12.08 -0.58
C ILE A 11 -5.01 11.19 0.45
N PHE A 12 -4.34 10.83 1.54
CA PHE A 12 -4.92 10.10 2.66
C PHE A 12 -6.11 10.86 3.26
N LEU A 13 -5.93 12.16 3.56
CA LEU A 13 -6.99 13.00 4.10
C LEU A 13 -8.16 13.12 3.12
N ALA A 14 -7.87 13.30 1.82
CA ALA A 14 -8.89 13.36 0.79
C ALA A 14 -9.67 12.03 0.68
N GLY A 15 -8.99 10.89 0.76
CA GLY A 15 -9.63 9.57 0.68
C GLY A 15 -10.41 9.17 1.94
N PHE A 16 -9.91 9.55 3.12
CA PHE A 16 -10.51 9.18 4.40
C PHE A 16 -11.76 10.00 4.72
N PHE A 17 -11.74 11.32 4.46
CA PHE A 17 -12.85 12.22 4.72
C PHE A 17 -13.73 12.47 3.50
N GLY A 18 -13.16 12.45 2.30
CA GLY A 18 -13.83 12.76 1.03
C GLY A 18 -14.20 11.55 0.18
N GLY A 19 -14.14 10.34 0.74
CA GLY A 19 -14.31 9.11 -0.04
C GLY A 19 -15.64 9.03 -0.80
N SER A 20 -16.74 9.50 -0.23
CA SER A 20 -18.04 9.51 -0.91
C SER A 20 -18.12 10.54 -2.03
N GLN A 21 -17.51 11.72 -1.86
CA GLN A 21 -17.44 12.76 -2.90
C GLN A 21 -16.56 12.29 -4.07
N LEU A 22 -15.43 11.66 -3.78
CA LEU A 22 -14.56 11.07 -4.80
C LEU A 22 -15.27 9.97 -5.58
N SER A 23 -16.01 9.09 -4.91
CA SER A 23 -16.79 8.04 -5.56
C SER A 23 -17.95 8.56 -6.39
N SER A 24 -18.58 9.67 -5.97
CA SER A 24 -19.70 10.29 -6.69
C SER A 24 -19.33 10.85 -8.08
N LEU A 25 -18.04 11.08 -8.33
CA LEU A 25 -17.54 11.47 -9.65
C LEU A 25 -17.63 10.33 -10.68
N PHE A 26 -17.60 9.06 -10.21
CA PHE A 26 -17.57 7.88 -11.07
C PHE A 26 -18.93 7.21 -11.23
N THR A 27 -19.82 7.35 -10.25
CA THR A 27 -21.16 6.76 -10.30
C THR A 27 -22.18 7.61 -9.53
N LYS A 28 -23.45 7.51 -9.94
CA LYS A 28 -24.59 8.16 -9.27
C LYS A 28 -25.36 7.21 -8.35
N ASP A 29 -25.03 5.92 -8.35
CA ASP A 29 -25.68 4.91 -7.53
C ASP A 29 -25.22 5.02 -6.07
N ALA A 30 -26.17 5.28 -5.17
CA ALA A 30 -25.92 5.49 -3.75
C ALA A 30 -25.31 4.27 -3.06
N GLU A 31 -25.68 3.06 -3.48
CA GLU A 31 -25.15 1.83 -2.87
C GLU A 31 -23.68 1.63 -3.25
N VAL A 32 -23.34 1.87 -4.51
CA VAL A 32 -21.96 1.79 -5.01
C VAL A 32 -21.08 2.88 -4.39
N ILE A 33 -21.60 4.10 -4.18
CA ILE A 33 -20.88 5.18 -3.48
C ILE A 33 -20.56 4.79 -2.03
N ALA A 34 -21.52 4.23 -1.30
CA ALA A 34 -21.31 3.82 0.08
C ALA A 34 -20.25 2.72 0.20
N GLN A 35 -20.30 1.71 -0.68
CA GLN A 35 -19.37 0.59 -0.69
C GLN A 35 -17.94 1.03 -1.10
N SER A 36 -17.83 1.88 -2.12
CA SER A 36 -16.54 2.43 -2.55
C SER A 36 -15.92 3.38 -1.53
N ALA A 37 -16.72 4.20 -0.84
CA ALA A 37 -16.22 5.04 0.25
C ALA A 37 -15.70 4.23 1.43
N ALA A 38 -16.36 3.11 1.77
CA ALA A 38 -15.90 2.18 2.79
C ALA A 38 -14.56 1.53 2.39
N TYR A 39 -14.42 1.11 1.14
CA TYR A 39 -13.16 0.61 0.59
C TYR A 39 -12.05 1.67 0.64
N LEU A 40 -12.35 2.90 0.20
CA LEU A 40 -11.39 4.01 0.16
C LEU A 40 -10.86 4.36 1.54
N LYS A 41 -11.71 4.28 2.58
CA LYS A 41 -11.29 4.45 3.98
C LYS A 41 -10.22 3.44 4.38
N GLY A 42 -10.45 2.15 4.11
CA GLY A 42 -9.46 1.10 4.41
C GLY A 42 -8.20 1.23 3.56
N PHE A 43 -8.34 1.61 2.31
CA PHE A 43 -7.24 1.77 1.36
C PHE A 43 -6.41 3.03 1.59
N SER A 44 -6.99 4.10 2.14
CA SER A 44 -6.34 5.41 2.26
C SER A 44 -4.93 5.36 2.86
N ALA A 45 -4.70 4.50 3.86
CA ALA A 45 -3.40 4.31 4.50
C ALA A 45 -2.31 3.85 3.51
N GLU A 46 -2.68 3.13 2.46
CA GLU A 46 -1.77 2.72 1.38
C GLU A 46 -1.10 3.91 0.70
N CYS A 47 -1.78 5.05 0.57
CA CYS A 47 -1.23 6.23 -0.08
C CYS A 47 0.05 6.75 0.58
N ILE A 48 0.18 6.60 1.90
CA ILE A 48 1.41 6.99 2.63
C ILE A 48 2.45 5.87 2.50
N LEU A 49 2.04 4.62 2.70
CA LEU A 49 2.94 3.47 2.66
C LEU A 49 3.59 3.29 1.28
N THR A 50 2.83 3.50 0.21
CA THR A 50 3.30 3.40 -1.17
C THR A 50 4.37 4.45 -1.48
N CYS A 51 4.26 5.67 -0.93
CA CYS A 51 5.29 6.69 -1.07
C CYS A 51 6.63 6.26 -0.46
N ILE A 52 6.58 5.60 0.70
CA ILE A 52 7.77 5.05 1.38
C ILE A 52 8.35 3.88 0.57
N LEU A 53 7.48 2.97 0.14
CA LEU A 53 7.85 1.78 -0.63
C LEU A 53 8.53 2.17 -1.94
N PHE A 54 7.89 3.01 -2.76
CA PHE A 54 8.44 3.45 -4.04
C PHE A 54 9.70 4.30 -3.90
N SER A 55 9.79 5.14 -2.86
CA SER A 55 11.04 5.87 -2.58
C SER A 55 12.19 4.90 -2.27
N SER A 56 11.93 3.82 -1.53
CA SER A 56 12.93 2.80 -1.19
C SER A 56 13.36 1.98 -2.41
N ILE A 57 12.39 1.60 -3.24
CA ILE A 57 12.61 0.94 -4.54
C ILE A 57 13.47 1.82 -5.45
N GLY A 58 13.13 3.11 -5.56
CA GLY A 58 13.88 4.08 -6.36
C GLY A 58 15.34 4.22 -5.91
N TYR A 59 15.58 4.22 -4.59
CA TYR A 59 16.95 4.28 -4.06
C TYR A 59 17.78 3.04 -4.42
N LEU A 60 17.23 1.83 -4.24
CA LEU A 60 17.95 0.59 -4.55
C LEU A 60 18.21 0.44 -6.06
N ASN A 61 17.21 0.75 -6.89
CA ASN A 61 17.36 0.76 -8.33
C ASN A 61 18.36 1.83 -8.80
N GLY A 62 18.36 3.03 -8.19
CA GLY A 62 19.34 4.09 -8.48
C GLY A 62 20.77 3.72 -8.12
N ARG A 63 20.97 2.75 -7.21
CA ARG A 63 22.28 2.17 -6.89
C ARG A 63 22.63 0.92 -7.73
N GLY A 64 21.80 0.55 -8.69
CA GLY A 64 21.97 -0.65 -9.52
C GLY A 64 21.63 -1.97 -8.81
N ILE A 65 20.99 -1.93 -7.64
CA ILE A 65 20.66 -3.12 -6.83
C ILE A 65 19.17 -3.44 -7.00
N SER A 66 18.80 -4.11 -8.09
CA SER A 66 17.39 -4.39 -8.45
C SER A 66 16.88 -5.77 -8.01
N ILE A 67 17.77 -6.74 -7.77
CA ILE A 67 17.38 -8.10 -7.35
C ILE A 67 16.50 -8.11 -6.08
N PRO A 68 16.85 -7.43 -4.96
CA PRO A 68 16.01 -7.45 -3.77
C PRO A 68 14.66 -6.76 -4.00
N VAL A 69 14.60 -5.74 -4.86
CA VAL A 69 13.35 -5.08 -5.27
C VAL A 69 12.44 -6.06 -6.01
N MET A 70 13.00 -6.83 -6.95
CA MET A 70 12.25 -7.82 -7.72
C MET A 70 11.70 -8.93 -6.82
N ILE A 71 12.52 -9.46 -5.90
CA ILE A 71 12.09 -10.49 -4.94
C ILE A 71 10.98 -9.94 -4.03
N GLN A 72 11.12 -8.72 -3.52
CA GLN A 72 10.11 -8.07 -2.70
C GLN A 72 8.79 -7.91 -3.46
N GLY A 73 8.83 -7.48 -4.72
CA GLY A 73 7.64 -7.31 -5.55
C GLY A 73 6.90 -8.64 -5.78
N ILE A 74 7.63 -9.71 -6.13
CA ILE A 74 7.05 -11.03 -6.37
C ILE A 74 6.47 -11.61 -5.07
N THR A 75 7.25 -11.62 -3.98
CA THR A 75 6.80 -12.18 -2.70
C THR A 75 5.64 -11.40 -2.10
N SER A 76 5.66 -10.07 -2.15
CA SER A 76 4.55 -9.25 -1.66
C SER A 76 3.27 -9.47 -2.47
N ALA A 77 3.35 -9.57 -3.81
CA ALA A 77 2.17 -9.80 -4.64
C ALA A 77 1.62 -11.23 -4.47
N PHE A 78 2.47 -12.25 -4.64
CA PHE A 78 2.02 -13.64 -4.67
C PHE A 78 1.84 -14.26 -3.30
N CYS A 79 2.75 -14.03 -2.36
CA CYS A 79 2.73 -14.70 -1.06
C CYS A 79 1.89 -13.96 -0.01
N ILE A 80 1.72 -12.64 -0.14
CA ILE A 80 1.00 -11.84 0.85
C ILE A 80 -0.31 -11.29 0.28
N ARG A 81 -0.25 -10.52 -0.81
CA ARG A 81 -1.41 -9.78 -1.33
C ARG A 81 -2.53 -10.70 -1.80
N ILE A 82 -2.23 -11.70 -2.62
CA ILE A 82 -3.23 -12.64 -3.14
C ILE A 82 -3.90 -13.43 -2.01
N PRO A 83 -3.15 -14.13 -1.12
CA PRO A 83 -3.77 -14.88 -0.02
C PRO A 83 -4.57 -14.01 0.93
N LEU A 84 -4.06 -12.82 1.27
CA LEU A 84 -4.75 -11.90 2.17
C LEU A 84 -6.05 -11.37 1.54
N SER A 85 -6.04 -11.09 0.24
CA SER A 85 -7.26 -10.66 -0.47
C SER A 85 -8.30 -11.78 -0.55
N ILE A 86 -7.88 -13.03 -0.76
CA ILE A 86 -8.77 -14.19 -0.75
C ILE A 86 -9.35 -14.41 0.65
N LEU A 87 -8.53 -14.34 1.70
CA LEU A 87 -8.98 -14.50 3.07
C LEU A 87 -10.02 -13.42 3.46
N MET A 88 -9.72 -12.16 3.14
CA MET A 88 -10.62 -11.03 3.40
C MET A 88 -11.91 -11.09 2.58
N SER A 89 -11.88 -11.68 1.38
CA SER A 89 -13.07 -11.92 0.56
C SER A 89 -13.95 -13.06 1.09
N ARG A 90 -13.46 -13.92 2.00
CA ARG A 90 -14.16 -15.11 2.51
C ARG A 90 -14.69 -14.95 3.93
N LEU A 91 -14.37 -13.85 4.62
CA LEU A 91 -14.84 -13.57 5.98
C LEU A 91 -16.36 -13.24 5.98
N PRO A 92 -17.16 -13.83 6.90
CA PRO A 92 -18.58 -13.55 7.00
C PRO A 92 -18.82 -12.11 7.50
N GLY A 93 -19.62 -11.34 6.77
CA GLY A 93 -19.86 -9.92 7.06
C GLY A 93 -19.00 -8.97 6.22
N THR A 94 -18.98 -9.21 4.90
CA THR A 94 -18.17 -8.55 3.87
C THR A 94 -18.28 -7.02 3.89
N SER A 95 -17.53 -6.38 4.78
CA SER A 95 -17.31 -4.94 4.73
C SER A 95 -16.15 -4.68 3.78
N LEU A 96 -16.42 -3.99 2.66
CA LEU A 96 -15.40 -3.62 1.67
C LEU A 96 -14.21 -2.86 2.29
N ALA A 97 -14.39 -2.25 3.47
CA ALA A 97 -13.32 -1.64 4.24
C ALA A 97 -12.22 -2.64 4.65
N MET A 98 -12.58 -3.88 5.03
CA MET A 98 -11.61 -4.91 5.40
C MET A 98 -10.82 -5.42 4.19
N VAL A 99 -11.46 -5.51 3.03
CA VAL A 99 -10.76 -5.81 1.77
C VAL A 99 -9.81 -4.68 1.39
N GLY A 100 -10.20 -3.42 1.62
CA GLY A 100 -9.35 -2.25 1.44
C GLY A 100 -8.07 -2.30 2.28
N LEU A 101 -8.14 -2.85 3.51
CA LEU A 101 -7.00 -3.01 4.42
C LEU A 101 -5.98 -4.08 4.00
N ALA A 102 -6.33 -4.99 3.08
CA ALA A 102 -5.39 -6.00 2.59
C ALA A 102 -4.17 -5.37 1.88
N THR A 103 -4.37 -4.24 1.21
CA THR A 103 -3.29 -3.55 0.50
C THR A 103 -2.28 -2.89 1.46
N PRO A 104 -2.68 -2.05 2.44
CA PRO A 104 -1.74 -1.48 3.40
C PRO A 104 -1.00 -2.52 4.24
N LEU A 105 -1.64 -3.65 4.57
CA LEU A 105 -0.96 -4.77 5.23
C LEU A 105 0.15 -5.39 4.36
N THR A 106 -0.10 -5.52 3.06
CA THR A 106 0.92 -5.98 2.09
C THR A 106 2.08 -4.98 2.00
N SER A 107 1.80 -3.68 1.97
CA SER A 107 2.83 -2.65 1.89
C SER A 107 3.66 -2.54 3.17
N LEU A 108 3.08 -2.80 4.35
CA LEU A 108 3.83 -2.95 5.60
C LEU A 108 4.85 -4.09 5.53
N TYR A 109 4.47 -5.24 4.97
CA TYR A 109 5.41 -6.34 4.71
C TYR A 109 6.54 -5.89 3.77
N GLY A 110 6.22 -5.17 2.69
CA GLY A 110 7.21 -4.65 1.75
C GLY A 110 8.19 -3.67 2.41
N ILE A 111 7.70 -2.77 3.26
CA ILE A 111 8.54 -1.84 4.03
C ILE A 111 9.45 -2.60 5.00
N ALA A 112 8.92 -3.59 5.73
CA ALA A 112 9.72 -4.43 6.63
C ALA A 112 10.83 -5.17 5.87
N PHE A 113 10.53 -5.71 4.69
CA PHE A 113 11.52 -6.35 3.82
C PHE A 113 12.63 -5.37 3.41
N PHE A 114 12.28 -4.16 2.98
CA PHE A 114 13.30 -3.16 2.62
C PHE A 114 14.11 -2.67 3.82
N LEU A 115 13.53 -2.56 5.01
CA LEU A 115 14.28 -2.24 6.23
C LEU A 115 15.33 -3.30 6.55
N ILE A 116 14.99 -4.59 6.43
CA ILE A 116 15.94 -5.70 6.59
C ILE A 116 17.03 -5.63 5.52
N CYS A 117 16.64 -5.38 4.26
CA CYS A 117 17.58 -5.24 3.15
C CYS A 117 18.56 -4.07 3.38
N PHE A 118 18.07 -2.92 3.86
CA PHE A 118 18.90 -1.76 4.20
C PHE A 118 19.84 -2.03 5.37
N ALA A 119 19.36 -2.71 6.42
CA ALA A 119 20.21 -3.11 7.54
C ALA A 119 21.35 -4.01 7.07
N TRP A 120 21.05 -5.02 6.25
CA TRP A 120 22.04 -5.92 5.67
C TRP A 120 23.04 -5.20 4.75
N LEU A 121 22.57 -4.28 3.91
CA LEU A 121 23.42 -3.49 3.03
C LEU A 121 24.34 -2.54 3.81
N ARG A 122 23.87 -2.01 4.95
CA ARG A 122 24.67 -1.19 5.87
C ARG A 122 25.75 -2.02 6.57
N HIS A 123 25.45 -3.26 6.96
CA HIS A 123 26.42 -4.18 7.56
C HIS A 123 27.46 -4.72 6.55
N ARG A 124 27.14 -4.72 5.25
CA ARG A 124 28.07 -5.10 4.17
C ARG A 124 29.06 -4.01 3.73
N LYS A 125 29.09 -2.85 4.39
CA LYS A 125 30.22 -1.92 4.29
C LYS A 125 31.22 -2.16 5.43
N PRO A 126 32.23 -3.02 5.27
CA PRO A 126 33.58 -2.70 5.74
C PRO A 126 34.31 -1.90 4.65
N ALA A 127 34.93 -0.79 5.06
CA ALA A 127 35.97 -0.01 4.37
C ALA A 127 35.78 0.26 2.86
#